data_AF-A0A922D2R1-F1
#
_entry.id   AF-A0A922D2R1-F1
#
_cell.length_a   1.000
_cell.length_b   1.000
_cell.length_c   1.000
_cell.angle_alpha   90.00
_cell.angle_beta   90.00
_cell.angle_gamma   90.00
#
_symmetry.space_group_name_H-M   'P 1'
#
loop_
_entity.id
_entity.type
_entity.pdbx_description
1 polymer ?
#
loop_
_entity_poly.entity_id
_entity_poly.type
_entity_poly.pdbx_seq_one_letter_code
_entity_poly.pdbx_strand_id
1 'polypeptide(L)'
;MNVASRASQLLSSQSIGDLLNSDEAFLFDCDGVIWKGDTLIDGVPQTLDMLRSKGKKLVFVTNNSTKSRRQYANKFQSLGISVTEDEIFSSSFAAAMFLKVKNFPKDKKVYVIGGEGILEELELVGYTGLGGQVC
;
A
#
# COMPACT_ATOMS: atom_id res chain seq x y z
N MET A 1 -1.55 -5.35 27.15
CA MET A 1 -2.39 -5.83 26.03
C MET A 1 -1.83 -7.17 25.60
N ASN A 2 -2.62 -8.23 25.74
CA ASN A 2 -2.18 -9.60 25.53
C ASN A 2 -2.11 -9.89 24.02
N VAL A 3 -0.94 -9.73 23.42
CA VAL A 3 -0.68 -10.24 22.06
C VAL A 3 -0.31 -11.72 22.22
N ALA A 4 -1.32 -12.54 22.49
CA ALA A 4 -1.15 -13.98 22.41
C ALA A 4 -0.84 -14.31 20.93
N SER A 5 0.32 -14.90 20.69
CA SER A 5 0.73 -15.40 19.37
C SER A 5 -0.26 -16.48 18.93
N ARG A 6 -1.30 -16.10 18.19
CA ARG A 6 -2.12 -17.06 17.46
C ARG A 6 -1.25 -17.63 16.35
N ALA A 7 -0.95 -18.92 16.41
CA ALA A 7 -0.43 -19.64 15.26
C ALA A 7 -1.35 -19.37 14.06
N SER A 8 -0.78 -19.21 12.87
CA SER A 8 -1.56 -19.04 11.64
C SER A 8 -2.43 -20.28 11.43
N GLN A 9 -3.71 -20.17 11.73
CA GLN A 9 -4.69 -21.21 11.44
C GLN A 9 -5.22 -20.98 10.02
N LEU A 10 -5.33 -22.05 9.25
CA LEU A 10 -6.02 -21.99 7.97
C LEU A 10 -7.47 -21.57 8.20
N LEU A 11 -7.95 -20.63 7.39
CA LEU A 11 -9.35 -20.23 7.44
C LEU A 11 -10.22 -21.37 6.92
N SER A 12 -11.23 -21.76 7.68
CA SER A 12 -12.30 -22.64 7.23
C SER A 12 -13.44 -21.84 6.61
N SER A 13 -14.34 -22.47 5.87
CA SER A 13 -15.50 -21.79 5.29
C SER A 13 -16.33 -21.03 6.33
N GLN A 14 -16.43 -21.57 7.55
CA GLN A 14 -17.14 -20.91 8.65
C GLN A 14 -16.37 -19.70 9.17
N SER A 15 -15.05 -19.82 9.37
CA SER A 15 -14.24 -18.70 9.86
C SER A 15 -14.05 -17.59 8.83
N ILE A 16 -14.19 -17.89 7.53
CA ILE A 16 -14.24 -16.87 6.47
C ILE A 16 -15.51 -16.02 6.62
N GLY A 17 -16.67 -16.66 6.84
CA GLY A 17 -17.92 -15.94 7.06
C GLY A 17 -17.84 -14.98 8.25
N ASP A 18 -17.26 -15.45 9.35
CA ASP A 18 -17.06 -14.63 10.54
C ASP A 18 -16.13 -13.45 10.28
N LEU A 19 -14.97 -13.69 9.65
CA LEU A 19 -14.01 -12.64 9.26
C LEU A 19 -14.65 -11.57 8.36
N LEU A 20 -15.42 -12.02 7.36
CA LEU A 20 -16.11 -11.12 6.45
C LEU A 20 -17.22 -10.33 7.15
N ASN A 21 -17.74 -10.77 8.29
CA ASN A 21 -18.76 -10.03 9.03
C ASN A 21 -18.16 -9.13 10.11
N SER A 22 -17.04 -9.52 10.73
CA SER A 22 -16.40 -8.77 11.81
C SER A 22 -15.61 -7.56 11.34
N ASP A 23 -15.03 -7.61 10.14
CA ASP A 23 -14.07 -6.61 9.70
C ASP A 23 -14.63 -5.69 8.61
N GLU A 24 -14.47 -4.38 8.79
CA GLU A 24 -14.95 -3.36 7.84
C GLU A 24 -13.93 -3.06 6.74
N ALA A 25 -12.65 -3.35 6.98
CA ALA A 25 -11.55 -3.02 6.08
C ALA A 25 -10.53 -4.16 6.00
N PHE A 26 -9.94 -4.34 4.83
CA PHE A 26 -8.87 -5.31 4.57
C PHE A 26 -7.62 -4.57 4.10
N LEU A 27 -6.51 -4.84 4.79
CA LEU A 27 -5.19 -4.34 4.43
C LEU A 27 -4.41 -5.47 3.75
N PHE A 28 -4.02 -5.27 2.51
CA PHE A 28 -3.28 -6.24 1.72
C PHE A 28 -1.84 -5.79 1.54
N ASP A 29 -0.90 -6.69 1.81
CA ASP A 29 0.42 -6.57 1.20
C ASP A 29 0.30 -6.70 -0.33
N CYS A 30 1.32 -6.27 -1.06
CA CYS A 30 1.34 -6.24 -2.52
C CYS A 30 2.20 -7.38 -3.11
N ASP A 31 3.51 -7.34 -2.87
CA ASP A 31 4.46 -8.29 -3.45
C ASP A 31 4.33 -9.66 -2.79
N GLY A 32 3.94 -10.68 -3.56
CA GLY A 32 3.68 -12.03 -3.05
C GLY A 32 2.24 -12.25 -2.57
N VAL A 33 1.38 -11.22 -2.59
CA VAL A 33 -0.03 -11.30 -2.19
C VAL A 33 -0.97 -10.92 -3.34
N ILE A 34 -0.76 -9.75 -3.96
CA ILE A 34 -1.52 -9.31 -5.14
C ILE A 34 -0.84 -9.81 -6.42
N TRP A 35 0.49 -9.75 -6.48
CA TRP A 35 1.27 -10.12 -7.67
C TRP A 35 2.60 -10.79 -7.32
N LYS A 36 3.19 -11.45 -8.33
CA LYS A 36 4.60 -11.84 -8.35
C LYS A 36 5.25 -11.17 -9.55
N GLY A 37 6.10 -10.16 -9.29
CA GLY A 37 6.63 -9.30 -10.35
C GLY A 37 5.53 -8.53 -11.06
N ASP A 38 5.31 -8.85 -12.34
CA ASP A 38 4.32 -8.21 -13.22
C ASP A 38 3.13 -9.12 -13.54
N THR A 39 2.93 -10.20 -12.77
CA THR A 39 1.82 -11.14 -12.95
C THR A 39 0.97 -11.19 -11.69
N LEU A 40 -0.35 -11.07 -11.85
CA LEU A 40 -1.29 -11.23 -10.73
C LEU A 40 -1.27 -12.65 -10.19
N ILE A 41 -1.50 -12.78 -8.89
CA ILE A 41 -1.77 -14.07 -8.26
C ILE A 41 -3.20 -14.48 -8.59
N ASP A 42 -3.40 -15.78 -8.90
CA ASP A 42 -4.70 -16.33 -9.25
C ASP A 42 -5.74 -16.07 -8.17
N GLY A 43 -6.94 -15.65 -8.57
CA GLY A 43 -8.05 -15.38 -7.66
C GLY A 43 -8.06 -13.97 -7.06
N VAL A 44 -7.01 -13.17 -7.25
CA VAL A 44 -6.92 -11.81 -6.69
C VAL A 44 -8.04 -10.90 -7.19
N PRO A 45 -8.27 -10.72 -8.51
CA PRO A 45 -9.35 -9.85 -8.98
C PRO A 45 -10.71 -10.25 -8.40
N GLN A 46 -11.03 -11.55 -8.44
CA GLN A 46 -12.28 -12.10 -7.94
C GLN A 46 -12.45 -11.85 -6.42
N THR A 47 -11.37 -11.95 -5.66
CA THR A 47 -11.38 -11.72 -4.22
C THR A 47 -11.61 -10.24 -3.90
N LEU A 48 -10.90 -9.34 -4.59
CA LEU A 48 -11.06 -7.90 -4.37
C LEU A 48 -12.48 -7.43 -4.75
N ASP A 49 -13.00 -7.90 -5.87
CA ASP A 49 -14.38 -7.60 -6.31
C ASP A 49 -15.42 -8.15 -5.33
N MET A 50 -15.22 -9.37 -4.83
CA MET A 50 -16.09 -9.96 -3.81
C MET A 50 -16.10 -9.12 -2.53
N LEU A 51 -14.94 -8.67 -2.05
CA LEU A 51 -14.86 -7.82 -0.85
C LEU A 51 -15.52 -6.46 -1.09
N ARG A 52 -15.27 -5.81 -2.23
CA ARG A 52 -15.92 -4.54 -2.60
C ARG A 52 -17.44 -4.69 -2.70
N SER A 53 -17.94 -5.79 -3.27
CA SER A 53 -19.38 -6.07 -3.37
C SER A 53 -20.05 -6.23 -2.00
N LYS A 54 -19.28 -6.61 -0.98
CA LYS A 54 -19.71 -6.69 0.43
C LYS A 54 -19.51 -5.38 1.20
N GLY A 55 -19.20 -4.29 0.52
CA GLY A 55 -19.00 -2.98 1.12
C GLY A 55 -17.71 -2.86 1.94
N LYS A 56 -16.73 -3.76 1.74
CA LYS A 56 -15.46 -3.72 2.46
C LYS A 56 -14.54 -2.67 1.88
N LYS A 57 -13.87 -1.92 2.75
CA LYS A 57 -12.81 -0.99 2.37
C LYS A 57 -11.52 -1.77 2.11
N LEU A 58 -10.83 -1.44 1.02
CA LEU A 58 -9.57 -2.08 0.67
C LEU A 58 -8.43 -1.07 0.80
N VAL A 59 -7.33 -1.48 1.39
CA VAL A 59 -6.09 -0.69 1.46
C VAL A 59 -4.91 -1.58 1.10
N PHE A 60 -4.08 -1.13 0.18
CA PHE A 60 -2.89 -1.83 -0.30
C PHE A 60 -1.66 -1.22 0.36
N VAL A 61 -1.03 -1.98 1.24
CA VAL A 61 0.08 -1.55 2.08
C VAL A 61 1.36 -2.19 1.56
N THR A 62 2.37 -1.39 1.20
CA THR A 62 3.64 -1.94 0.70
C THR A 62 4.85 -1.23 1.29
N ASN A 63 5.89 -1.99 1.63
CA ASN A 63 7.17 -1.44 2.07
C ASN A 63 8.09 -1.02 0.90
N ASN A 64 7.68 -1.28 -0.35
CA ASN A 64 8.48 -0.94 -1.52
C ASN A 64 8.36 0.56 -1.84
N SER A 65 9.47 1.26 -1.68
CA SER A 65 9.60 2.73 -1.84
C SER A 65 10.00 3.16 -3.25
N THR A 66 10.11 2.23 -4.21
CA THR A 66 10.55 2.57 -5.58
C THR A 66 9.50 3.37 -6.35
N LYS A 67 8.22 3.23 -5.98
CA LYS A 67 7.08 3.85 -6.66
C LYS A 67 6.28 4.76 -5.72
N SER A 68 5.71 5.82 -6.28
CA SER A 68 4.68 6.65 -5.64
C SER A 68 3.33 5.94 -5.66
N ARG A 69 2.35 6.44 -4.91
CA ARG A 69 0.98 5.94 -4.92
C ARG A 69 0.36 6.02 -6.32
N ARG A 70 0.60 7.11 -7.05
CA ARG A 70 0.19 7.27 -8.46
C ARG A 70 0.82 6.20 -9.36
N GLN A 71 2.11 5.93 -9.21
CA GLN A 71 2.78 4.88 -9.98
C GLN A 71 2.28 3.47 -9.63
N TYR A 72 1.92 3.21 -8.37
CA TYR A 72 1.25 1.98 -7.98
C TYR A 72 -0.16 1.88 -8.56
N ALA A 73 -0.96 2.95 -8.53
CA ALA A 73 -2.28 2.96 -9.15
C ALA A 73 -2.22 2.60 -10.64
N ASN A 74 -1.23 3.14 -11.36
CA ASN A 74 -0.95 2.77 -12.75
C ASN A 74 -0.55 1.29 -12.89
N LYS A 75 0.26 0.75 -11.97
CA LYS A 75 0.61 -0.68 -11.97
C LYS A 75 -0.64 -1.54 -11.80
N PHE A 76 -1.47 -1.28 -10.80
CA PHE A 76 -2.74 -1.98 -10.60
C PHE A 76 -3.62 -1.90 -11.86
N GLN A 77 -3.74 -0.71 -12.46
CA GLN A 77 -4.50 -0.52 -13.70
C GLN A 77 -3.95 -1.35 -14.85
N SER A 78 -2.62 -1.41 -15.02
CA SER A 78 -1.99 -2.25 -16.05
C SER A 78 -2.24 -3.75 -15.86
N LEU A 79 -2.52 -4.16 -14.62
CA LEU A 79 -2.90 -5.53 -14.25
C LEU A 79 -4.42 -5.75 -14.30
N GLY A 80 -5.19 -4.76 -14.75
CA GLY A 80 -6.66 -4.86 -14.88
C GLY A 80 -7.43 -4.62 -13.58
N ILE A 81 -6.79 -4.10 -12.53
CA ILE A 81 -7.44 -3.77 -11.25
C ILE A 81 -7.51 -2.25 -11.11
N SER A 82 -8.72 -1.71 -10.96
CA SER A 82 -8.88 -0.29 -10.67
C SER A 82 -8.70 -0.04 -9.17
N VAL A 83 -7.75 0.82 -8.81
CA VAL A 83 -7.52 1.32 -7.45
C VAL A 83 -7.29 2.83 -7.49
N THR A 84 -7.68 3.53 -6.43
CA THR A 84 -7.36 4.95 -6.26
C THR A 84 -6.06 5.12 -5.46
N GLU A 85 -5.45 6.30 -5.53
CA GLU A 85 -4.25 6.60 -4.72
C GLU A 85 -4.53 6.58 -3.21
N ASP A 86 -5.77 6.85 -2.80
CA ASP A 86 -6.20 6.79 -1.39
C ASP A 86 -6.32 5.36 -0.86
N GLU A 87 -6.46 4.38 -1.75
CA GLU A 87 -6.40 2.95 -1.40
C GLU A 87 -4.95 2.46 -1.23
N ILE A 88 -3.92 3.29 -1.48
CA ILE A 88 -2.52 2.85 -1.47
C ILE A 88 -1.74 3.51 -0.34
N PHE A 89 -1.09 2.68 0.47
CA PHE A 89 -0.22 3.09 1.56
C PHE A 89 1.19 2.51 1.38
N SER A 90 2.06 3.25 0.70
CA SER A 90 3.45 2.86 0.47
C SER A 90 4.40 3.42 1.56
N SER A 91 5.57 2.81 1.71
CA SER A 91 6.65 3.35 2.56
C SER A 91 7.15 4.73 2.09
N SER A 92 7.14 5.00 0.78
CA SER A 92 7.44 6.32 0.21
C SER A 92 6.45 7.39 0.70
N PHE A 93 5.15 7.10 0.65
CA PHE A 93 4.10 7.98 1.17
C PHE A 93 4.21 8.15 2.69
N ALA A 94 4.44 7.05 3.43
CA ALA A 94 4.60 7.08 4.88
C ALA A 94 5.76 7.99 5.31
N ALA A 95 6.90 7.95 4.61
CA ALA A 95 8.05 8.81 4.89
C ALA A 95 7.74 10.29 4.63
N ALA A 96 7.10 10.61 3.50
CA ALA A 96 6.70 11.98 3.18
C ALA A 96 5.70 12.55 4.20
N MET A 97 4.69 11.75 4.57
CA MET A 97 3.71 12.12 5.59
C MET A 97 4.32 12.23 6.99
N PHE A 98 5.31 11.42 7.32
CA PHE A 98 6.03 11.53 8.59
C PHE A 98 6.68 12.91 8.74
N LEU A 99 7.39 13.38 7.72
CA LEU A 99 7.97 14.74 7.74
C LEU A 99 6.90 15.82 7.90
N LYS A 100 5.78 15.67 7.18
CA LYS A 100 4.64 16.60 7.27
C LYS A 100 4.05 16.65 8.68
N VAL A 101 3.76 15.49 9.29
CA VAL A 101 3.20 15.38 10.65
C VAL A 101 4.17 15.86 11.71
N LYS A 102 5.47 15.68 11.49
CA LYS A 102 6.53 16.19 12.38
C LYS A 102 6.85 17.67 12.16
N ASN A 103 6.11 18.38 11.29
CA ASN A 103 6.33 19.78 10.96
C ASN A 103 7.78 20.07 10.54
N PHE A 104 8.39 19.18 9.73
CA PHE A 104 9.72 19.44 9.19
C PHE A 104 9.69 20.75 8.36
N PRO A 105 10.68 21.65 8.51
CA PRO A 105 10.63 22.96 7.84
C PRO A 105 10.66 22.85 6.31
N LYS A 106 9.82 23.64 5.64
CA LYS A 106 9.61 23.60 4.19
C LYS A 106 10.74 24.26 3.38
N ASP A 107 11.50 25.13 4.01
CA ASP A 107 12.70 25.78 3.45
C ASP A 107 13.93 24.85 3.47
N LYS A 108 13.85 23.72 4.17
CA LYS A 108 14.91 22.72 4.23
C LYS A 108 14.69 21.65 3.16
N LYS A 109 15.81 21.11 2.68
CA LYS A 109 15.83 20.05 1.68
C LYS A 109 15.96 18.69 2.35
N VAL A 110 15.36 17.67 1.74
CA VAL A 110 15.43 16.27 2.18
C VAL A 110 16.41 15.54 1.26
N TYR A 111 17.51 15.01 1.81
CA TYR A 111 18.42 14.18 1.02
C TYR A 111 17.88 12.76 0.94
N VAL A 112 17.60 12.29 -0.27
CA VAL A 112 16.91 11.03 -0.56
C VAL A 112 17.90 10.00 -1.09
N ILE A 113 17.84 8.82 -0.47
CA ILE A 113 18.51 7.59 -0.92
C ILE A 113 17.40 6.60 -1.25
N GLY A 114 17.00 6.54 -2.52
CA GLY A 114 15.83 5.76 -2.96
C GLY A 114 15.40 6.06 -4.38
N GLY A 115 14.36 5.35 -4.86
CA GLY A 115 13.82 5.53 -6.21
C GLY A 115 13.00 6.83 -6.38
N GLU A 116 12.53 7.08 -7.60
CA GLU A 116 11.75 8.29 -7.93
C GLU A 116 10.46 8.40 -7.11
N GLY A 117 9.85 7.28 -6.72
CA GLY A 117 8.59 7.26 -5.98
C GLY A 117 8.58 8.07 -4.68
N ILE A 118 9.69 8.07 -3.92
CA ILE A 118 9.77 8.88 -2.69
C ILE A 118 9.98 10.37 -2.99
N LEU A 119 10.64 10.73 -4.09
CA LEU A 119 10.77 12.13 -4.51
C LEU A 119 9.41 12.72 -4.87
N GLU A 120 8.60 11.98 -5.63
CA GLU A 120 7.24 12.39 -5.98
C GLU A 120 6.35 12.57 -4.73
N GLU A 121 6.37 11.62 -3.78
CA GLU A 121 5.57 11.72 -2.55
C GLU A 121 6.01 12.91 -1.67
N LEU A 122 7.31 13.21 -1.62
CA LEU A 122 7.82 14.39 -0.92
C LEU A 122 7.33 15.70 -1.56
N GLU A 123 7.35 15.78 -2.89
CA GLU A 123 6.88 16.94 -3.64
C GLU A 123 5.38 17.17 -3.40
N LEU A 124 4.56 16.12 -3.43
CA LEU A 124 3.11 16.19 -3.17
C LEU A 124 2.76 16.76 -1.79
N VAL A 125 3.63 16.57 -0.80
CA VAL A 125 3.44 17.16 0.54
C VAL A 125 4.18 18.49 0.71
N GLY A 126 4.84 19.01 -0.32
CA GLY A 126 5.52 20.30 -0.35
C GLY A 126 6.95 20.28 0.19
N TYR A 127 7.68 19.17 0.09
CA TYR A 127 9.11 19.11 0.40
C TYR A 127 9.94 19.02 -0.88
N THR A 128 11.10 19.67 -0.88
CA THR A 128 12.09 19.53 -1.96
C THR A 128 13.07 18.41 -1.61
N GLY A 129 12.98 17.31 -2.35
CA GLY A 129 13.97 16.24 -2.33
C GLY A 129 15.24 16.59 -3.12
N LEU A 130 16.40 16.11 -2.65
CA LEU A 130 17.68 16.08 -3.36
C LEU A 130 18.23 14.66 -3.36
N GLY A 131 19.19 14.35 -4.22
CA GLY A 131 19.71 12.98 -4.39
C GLY A 131 18.89 12.23 -5.43
N GLY A 132 18.63 10.95 -5.22
CA GLY A 132 17.85 10.13 -6.14
C GLY A 132 18.31 8.69 -6.23
N GLN A 133 17.96 8.07 -7.36
CA GLN A 133 18.08 6.63 -7.58
C GLN A 133 19.50 6.13 -7.30
N VAL A 134 19.63 5.30 -6.28
CA VAL A 134 20.83 4.48 -6.09
C VAL A 134 20.66 3.28 -7.01
N CYS A 135 21.62 3.09 -7.91
CA CYS A 135 21.62 2.06 -8.94
C CYS A 135 21.46 0.65 -8.38
#